data_AF-A0A1F5AM46-F1
#
_entry.id   AF-A0A1F5AM46-F1
#
_cell.length_a   1.000
_cell.length_b   1.000
_cell.length_c   1.000
_cell.angle_alpha   90.00
_cell.angle_beta   90.00
_cell.angle_gamma   90.00
#
_symmetry.space_group_name_H-M   'P 1'
#
loop_
_entity.id
_entity.type
_entity.pdbx_description
1 polymer ?
#
loop_
_entity_poly.entity_id
_entity_poly.type
_entity_poly.pdbx_seq_one_letter_code
_entity_poly.pdbx_strand_id
1 'polypeptide(L)'
;MPIDSAFVGLYRSTARELFVPYVSPQENGYRTDVRWVAVRDGQGRGVAFLGMHVIGFSALRYAIEDMTQKSRGTTHPVDLVEKDFVEVNIDYQQTGVGGEDSWGARPYPQYTLDPRDYSYAFRMRPLETGDDPMPLSKERFVLE
;
A
#
# COMPACT_ATOMS: atom_id res chain seq x y z
N MET A 1 24.69 -5.17 -10.03
CA MET A 1 23.49 -5.96 -9.72
C MET A 1 22.85 -5.26 -8.54
N PRO A 2 21.65 -4.65 -8.65
CA PRO A 2 21.03 -4.04 -7.49
C PRO A 2 20.69 -5.17 -6.51
N ILE A 3 21.17 -5.03 -5.27
CA ILE A 3 20.83 -5.95 -4.18
C ILE A 3 19.48 -5.46 -3.67
N ASP A 4 18.41 -6.08 -4.12
CA ASP A 4 17.05 -5.77 -3.70
C ASP A 4 16.76 -6.52 -2.39
N SER A 5 16.15 -5.86 -1.41
CA SER A 5 15.94 -6.42 -0.06
C SER A 5 14.60 -7.16 0.09
N ALA A 6 13.81 -7.23 -0.97
CA ALA A 6 12.46 -7.80 -0.96
C ALA A 6 12.35 -9.01 -1.89
N PHE A 7 11.97 -10.16 -1.34
CA PHE A 7 11.66 -11.35 -2.12
C PHE A 7 10.17 -11.36 -2.53
N VAL A 8 9.88 -11.83 -3.74
CA VAL A 8 8.51 -12.09 -4.16
C VAL A 8 8.06 -13.43 -3.57
N GLY A 9 6.96 -13.43 -2.83
CA GLY A 9 6.44 -14.59 -2.14
C GLY A 9 5.05 -14.38 -1.56
N LEU A 10 4.56 -15.36 -0.81
CA LEU A 10 3.31 -15.26 -0.06
C LEU A 10 3.59 -14.84 1.37
N TYR A 11 3.03 -13.70 1.74
CA TYR A 11 3.17 -13.10 3.06
C TYR A 11 1.80 -12.84 3.67
N ARG A 12 1.73 -12.92 5.01
CA ARG A 12 0.55 -12.59 5.79
C ARG A 12 0.98 -11.69 6.94
N SER A 13 0.18 -10.65 7.18
CA SER A 13 0.36 -9.72 8.29
C SER A 13 -0.99 -9.09 8.64
N THR A 14 -1.07 -8.39 9.76
CA THR A 14 -2.23 -7.59 10.14
C THR A 14 -2.01 -6.12 9.77
N ALA A 15 -3.09 -5.35 9.56
CA ALA A 15 -2.98 -3.91 9.30
C ALA A 15 -2.25 -3.15 10.42
N ARG A 16 -2.25 -3.69 11.65
CA ARG A 16 -1.50 -3.12 12.78
C ARG A 16 0.01 -3.39 12.68
N GLU A 17 0.41 -4.57 12.21
CA GLU A 17 1.82 -4.94 12.02
C GLU A 17 2.45 -4.26 10.79
N LEU A 18 1.63 -3.86 9.82
CA LEU A 18 2.11 -3.11 8.65
C LEU A 18 2.48 -1.65 8.98
N PHE A 19 2.00 -1.12 10.11
CA PHE A 19 2.31 0.23 10.56
C PHE A 19 3.72 0.32 11.14
N VAL A 20 4.47 1.33 10.72
CA VAL A 20 5.80 1.65 11.26
C VAL A 20 5.72 2.93 12.08
N PRO A 21 5.97 2.90 13.41
CA PRO A 21 5.82 4.06 14.28
C PRO A 21 7.03 5.00 14.19
N TYR A 22 7.23 5.67 13.04
CA TYR A 22 8.24 6.71 12.90
C TYR A 22 8.03 7.83 13.93
N VAL A 23 9.11 8.36 14.51
CA VAL A 23 9.08 9.40 15.56
C VAL A 23 8.25 10.62 15.14
N SER A 24 8.28 10.94 13.84
CA SER A 24 7.41 11.91 13.19
C SER A 24 6.48 11.14 12.25
N PRO A 25 5.16 11.10 12.48
CA PRO A 25 4.22 10.39 11.63
C PRO A 25 4.35 10.81 10.16
N GLN A 26 4.43 9.81 9.28
CA GLN A 26 4.67 9.96 7.86
C GLN A 26 4.20 8.71 7.12
N GLU A 27 4.18 8.78 5.78
CA GLU A 27 3.87 7.65 4.91
C GLU A 27 4.68 6.40 5.28
N ASN A 28 4.01 5.25 5.38
CA ASN A 28 4.63 3.98 5.76
C ASN A 28 3.76 2.78 5.33
N GLY A 29 4.32 1.57 5.45
CA GLY A 29 3.56 0.34 5.21
C GLY A 29 3.29 -0.01 3.75
N TYR A 30 3.79 0.79 2.80
CA TYR A 30 3.62 0.55 1.37
C TYR A 30 4.28 -0.76 0.90
N ARG A 31 3.67 -1.43 -0.08
CA ARG A 31 4.14 -2.66 -0.72
C ARG A 31 4.06 -2.51 -2.22
N THR A 32 5.14 -2.86 -2.92
CA THR A 32 5.26 -2.76 -4.38
C THR A 32 5.26 -4.14 -5.04
N ASP A 33 5.10 -4.18 -6.36
CA ASP A 33 5.13 -5.39 -7.18
C ASP A 33 4.15 -6.48 -6.73
N VAL A 34 2.99 -6.08 -6.22
CA VAL A 34 2.00 -6.99 -5.65
C VAL A 34 1.08 -7.49 -6.76
N ARG A 35 0.90 -8.81 -6.85
CA ARG A 35 0.04 -9.42 -7.88
C ARG A 35 -1.42 -9.42 -7.43
N TRP A 36 -1.63 -9.70 -6.15
CA TRP A 36 -2.92 -9.58 -5.48
C TRP A 36 -2.69 -9.33 -3.98
N VAL A 37 -3.67 -8.70 -3.33
CA VAL A 37 -3.76 -8.59 -1.87
C VAL A 37 -5.18 -8.93 -1.44
N ALA A 38 -5.32 -9.64 -0.33
CA ALA A 38 -6.59 -9.95 0.30
C ALA A 38 -6.63 -9.35 1.70
N VAL A 39 -7.62 -8.49 1.96
CA VAL A 39 -7.87 -7.89 3.28
C VAL A 39 -9.10 -8.59 3.85
N ARG A 40 -8.96 -9.23 5.01
CA ARG A 40 -10.00 -10.06 5.62
C ARG A 40 -10.24 -9.70 7.08
N ASP A 41 -11.48 -9.88 7.51
CA ASP A 41 -11.86 -9.85 8.92
C ASP A 41 -11.49 -11.16 9.64
N GLY A 42 -11.74 -11.21 10.95
CA GLY A 42 -11.49 -12.41 11.77
C GLY A 42 -12.36 -13.62 11.44
N GLN A 43 -13.44 -13.44 10.67
CA GLN A 43 -14.32 -14.51 10.19
C GLN A 43 -13.90 -15.02 8.79
N GLY A 44 -12.87 -14.41 8.19
CA GLY A 44 -12.36 -14.76 6.89
C GLY A 44 -13.11 -14.12 5.72
N ARG A 45 -14.06 -13.20 5.96
CA ARG A 45 -14.72 -12.43 4.88
C ARG A 45 -13.91 -11.19 4.56
N GLY A 46 -14.03 -10.65 3.35
CA GLY A 46 -13.34 -9.42 3.00
C GLY A 46 -13.32 -9.10 1.52
N VAL A 47 -12.20 -8.53 1.07
CA VAL A 47 -12.03 -8.08 -0.32
C VAL A 47 -10.63 -8.44 -0.83
N ALA A 48 -10.57 -8.92 -2.07
CA ALA A 48 -9.34 -9.07 -2.84
C ALA A 48 -9.20 -7.92 -3.84
N PHE A 49 -7.99 -7.40 -3.94
CA PHE A 49 -7.56 -6.52 -5.02
C PHE A 49 -6.52 -7.25 -5.86
N LEU A 50 -6.74 -7.29 -7.17
CA LEU A 50 -5.95 -8.09 -8.09
C LEU A 50 -5.42 -7.20 -9.21
N GLY A 51 -4.11 -7.16 -9.38
CA GLY A 51 -3.49 -6.37 -10.43
C GLY A 51 -3.81 -6.92 -11.82
N MET A 52 -3.91 -6.02 -12.80
CA MET A 52 -3.84 -6.40 -14.22
C MET A 52 -2.39 -6.67 -14.67
N HIS A 53 -1.41 -6.28 -13.86
CA HIS A 53 -0.01 -6.70 -13.95
C HIS A 53 0.58 -6.80 -12.53
N VAL A 54 0.78 -5.65 -11.88
CA VAL A 54 1.08 -5.50 -10.46
C VAL A 54 0.37 -4.24 -9.93
N ILE A 55 0.18 -4.17 -8.62
CA ILE A 55 -0.32 -3.00 -7.89
C ILE A 55 0.68 -2.62 -6.79
N GLY A 56 0.66 -1.36 -6.39
CA GLY A 56 1.14 -0.94 -5.09
C GLY A 56 -0.02 -0.88 -4.09
N PHE A 57 0.25 -1.14 -2.81
CA PHE A 57 -0.78 -0.96 -1.79
C PHE A 57 -0.22 -0.60 -0.41
N SER A 58 -1.06 0.06 0.40
CA SER A 58 -0.91 0.14 1.86
C SER A 58 -2.23 -0.27 2.52
N ALA A 59 -2.16 -0.79 3.74
CA ALA A 59 -3.33 -1.20 4.51
C ALA A 59 -3.08 -0.92 6.00
N LEU A 60 -3.62 0.18 6.50
CA LEU A 60 -3.33 0.70 7.85
C LEU A 60 -4.61 0.91 8.65
N ARG A 61 -4.50 0.86 9.97
CA ARG A 61 -5.59 1.26 10.88
C ARG A 61 -5.54 2.73 11.29
N TYR A 62 -4.92 3.56 10.46
CA TYR A 62 -4.86 5.00 10.60
C TYR A 62 -5.27 5.59 9.26
N ALA A 63 -6.01 6.70 9.27
CA ALA A 63 -6.22 7.46 8.06
C ALA A 63 -4.91 8.18 7.70
N ILE A 64 -4.54 8.22 6.42
CA ILE A 64 -3.34 8.92 5.95
C ILE A 64 -3.41 10.41 6.32
N GLU A 65 -4.60 10.99 6.31
CA GLU A 65 -4.84 12.37 6.72
C GLU A 65 -4.46 12.62 8.18
N ASP A 66 -4.61 11.62 9.07
CA ASP A 66 -4.20 11.77 10.49
C ASP A 66 -2.68 11.82 10.65
N MET A 67 -1.93 11.26 9.69
CA MET A 67 -0.47 11.36 9.66
C MET A 67 0.04 12.67 9.05
N THR A 68 -0.86 13.50 8.50
CA THR A 68 -0.51 14.80 7.93
C THR A 68 -0.32 15.83 9.04
N GLN A 69 0.91 16.28 9.23
CA GLN A 69 1.27 17.24 10.26
C GLN A 69 1.01 18.69 9.81
N LYS A 70 0.50 19.53 10.72
CA LYS A 70 0.33 20.98 10.46
C LYS A 70 1.67 21.69 10.28
N SER A 71 2.66 21.32 11.10
CA SER A 71 4.06 21.71 10.92
C SER A 71 4.98 20.61 11.45
N ARG A 72 6.24 20.61 11.02
CA ARG A 72 7.20 19.56 11.39
C ARG A 72 7.34 19.47 12.91
N GLY A 73 7.13 18.27 13.46
CA GLY A 73 7.35 17.97 14.87
C GLY A 73 6.17 18.32 15.78
N THR A 74 4.99 18.63 15.24
CA THR A 74 3.79 18.89 16.07
C THR A 74 2.97 17.64 16.41
N THR A 75 3.35 16.49 15.85
CA THR A 75 2.61 15.24 16.02
C THR A 75 3.60 14.10 16.21
N HIS A 76 3.27 13.18 17.09
CA HIS A 76 4.03 11.99 17.42
C HIS A 76 3.13 10.74 17.33
N PRO A 77 3.69 9.52 17.26
CA PRO A 77 2.90 8.29 17.17
C PRO A 77 1.85 8.12 18.26
N VAL A 78 2.12 8.63 19.47
CA VAL A 78 1.18 8.57 20.61
C VAL A 78 -0.08 9.42 20.41
N ASP A 79 -0.03 10.39 19.50
CA ASP A 79 -1.15 11.27 19.17
C ASP A 79 -2.09 10.64 18.13
N LEU A 80 -1.65 9.58 17.44
CA LEU A 80 -2.44 8.90 16.41
C LEU A 80 -3.50 8.00 17.05
N VAL A 81 -4.74 8.18 16.63
CA VAL A 81 -5.88 7.37 17.09
C VAL A 81 -6.17 6.29 16.06
N GLU A 82 -6.02 5.05 16.48
CA GLU A 82 -6.32 3.88 15.65
C GLU A 82 -7.82 3.82 15.33
N LYS A 83 -8.17 3.57 14.06
CA LYS A 83 -9.54 3.51 13.57
C LYS A 83 -10.17 2.14 13.77
N ASP A 84 -11.50 2.10 13.70
CA ASP A 84 -12.33 0.89 13.66
C ASP A 84 -12.43 0.29 12.24
N PHE A 85 -11.88 0.98 11.24
CA PHE A 85 -11.70 0.49 9.87
C PHE A 85 -10.21 0.32 9.52
N VAL A 86 -9.96 -0.36 8.39
CA VAL A 86 -8.65 -0.40 7.72
C VAL A 86 -8.74 0.47 6.48
N GLU A 87 -7.89 1.48 6.39
CA GLU A 87 -7.72 2.26 5.17
C GLU A 87 -6.81 1.49 4.22
N VAL A 88 -7.29 1.25 3.00
CA VAL A 88 -6.59 0.48 1.97
C VAL A 88 -6.40 1.36 0.74
N ASN A 89 -5.15 1.62 0.38
CA ASN A 89 -4.80 2.34 -0.84
C ASN A 89 -4.33 1.35 -1.90
N ILE A 90 -4.80 1.51 -3.14
CA ILE A 90 -4.50 0.63 -4.26
C ILE A 90 -4.01 1.49 -5.41
N ASP A 91 -2.70 1.53 -5.57
CA ASP A 91 -2.04 2.55 -6.37
C ASP A 91 -1.38 1.97 -7.61
N TYR A 92 -1.37 2.77 -8.68
CA TYR A 92 -0.56 2.49 -9.86
C TYR A 92 0.92 2.53 -9.50
N GLN A 93 1.35 3.68 -8.96
CA GLN A 93 2.72 3.99 -8.59
C GLN A 93 2.71 5.11 -7.54
N GLN A 94 3.82 5.22 -6.80
CA GLN A 94 4.10 6.30 -5.87
C GLN A 94 5.50 6.84 -6.14
N THR A 95 5.69 8.16 -6.04
CA THR A 95 7.00 8.80 -6.16
C THR A 95 7.95 8.26 -5.08
N GLY A 96 9.22 8.04 -5.46
CA GLY A 96 10.25 7.56 -4.54
C GLY A 96 10.52 8.50 -3.37
N VAL A 97 11.13 7.98 -2.30
CA VAL A 97 11.38 8.75 -1.07
C VAL A 97 12.46 9.81 -1.26
N GLY A 98 13.49 9.54 -2.08
CA GLY A 98 14.67 10.39 -2.21
C GLY A 98 15.65 10.23 -1.03
N GLY A 99 16.28 11.32 -0.60
CA GLY A 99 17.12 11.33 0.60
C GLY A 99 18.63 11.51 0.40
N GLU A 100 19.09 12.05 -0.74
CA GLU A 100 20.48 12.53 -0.85
C GLU A 100 20.78 13.62 0.19
N ASP A 101 19.80 14.50 0.40
CA ASP A 101 19.72 15.40 1.55
C ASP A 101 18.26 15.52 2.03
N SER A 102 18.05 16.24 3.13
CA SER A 102 16.72 16.52 3.69
C SER A 102 16.34 18.01 3.63
N TRP A 103 17.01 18.80 2.77
CA TRP A 103 16.86 20.25 2.68
C TRP A 103 16.77 20.81 1.25
N GLY A 104 16.64 19.97 0.23
CA GLY A 104 16.32 20.42 -1.12
C GLY A 104 16.34 19.36 -2.22
N ALA A 105 17.11 18.28 -2.02
CA ALA A 105 17.18 17.20 -3.00
C ALA A 105 15.81 16.56 -3.26
N ARG A 106 15.55 16.24 -4.53
CA ARG A 106 14.36 15.50 -4.96
C ARG A 106 14.72 14.04 -5.25
N PRO A 107 13.75 13.13 -5.26
CA PRO A 107 13.95 11.81 -5.83
C PRO A 107 14.49 11.93 -7.26
N TYR A 108 15.37 11.02 -7.68
CA TYR A 108 15.88 11.04 -9.04
C TYR A 108 14.74 10.93 -10.07
N PRO A 109 14.90 11.49 -11.28
CA PRO A 109 13.84 11.49 -12.29
C PRO A 109 13.25 10.11 -12.60
N GLN A 110 14.07 9.05 -12.62
CA GLN A 110 13.60 7.67 -12.85
C GLN A 110 12.68 7.11 -11.75
N TYR A 111 12.58 7.78 -10.59
CA TYR A 111 11.71 7.43 -9.46
C TYR A 111 10.64 8.50 -9.20
N THR A 112 10.37 9.37 -10.17
CA THR A 112 9.39 10.46 -10.06
C THR A 112 8.26 10.28 -11.08
N LEU A 113 7.03 10.58 -10.68
CA LEU A 113 5.88 10.59 -11.58
C LEU A 113 5.77 11.94 -12.30
N ASP A 114 6.01 11.95 -13.59
CA ASP A 114 5.88 13.15 -14.43
C ASP A 114 4.40 13.48 -14.70
N PRO A 115 4.04 14.77 -14.90
CA PRO A 115 2.69 15.20 -15.20
C PRO A 115 2.32 14.87 -16.66
N ARG A 116 1.85 13.64 -16.87
CA ARG A 116 1.37 13.12 -18.16
C ARG A 116 0.12 12.27 -17.96
N ASP A 117 -0.46 11.82 -19.06
CA ASP A 117 -1.60 10.89 -18.99
C ASP A 117 -1.14 9.50 -18.53
N TYR A 118 -1.86 8.96 -17.55
CA TYR A 118 -1.70 7.59 -17.06
C TYR A 118 -3.02 6.84 -17.19
N SER A 119 -2.94 5.54 -17.41
CA SER A 119 -4.10 4.64 -17.35
C SER A 119 -3.81 3.57 -16.32
N TYR A 120 -4.76 3.36 -15.42
CA TYR A 120 -4.62 2.42 -14.32
C TYR A 120 -5.89 1.61 -14.16
N ALA A 121 -5.73 0.31 -13.96
CA ALA A 121 -6.83 -0.61 -13.76
C ALA A 121 -6.38 -1.78 -12.87
N PHE A 122 -7.30 -2.21 -12.02
CA PHE A 122 -7.18 -3.39 -11.17
C PHE A 122 -8.57 -4.02 -11.06
N ARG A 123 -8.63 -5.25 -10.56
CA ARG A 123 -9.89 -5.94 -10.26
C ARG A 123 -10.13 -5.94 -8.76
N MET A 124 -11.39 -5.85 -8.38
CA MET A 124 -11.82 -5.98 -6.99
C MET A 124 -12.83 -7.12 -6.91
N ARG A 125 -12.72 -7.96 -5.88
CA ARG A 125 -13.63 -9.09 -5.66
C ARG A 125 -13.98 -9.24 -4.18
N PRO A 126 -15.26 -9.38 -3.80
CA PRO A 126 -15.60 -9.82 -2.45
C PRO A 126 -15.04 -11.23 -2.18
N LEU A 127 -14.71 -11.50 -0.93
CA LEU A 127 -14.24 -12.79 -0.46
C LEU A 127 -15.15 -13.29 0.65
N GLU A 128 -15.60 -14.53 0.53
CA GLU A 128 -16.28 -15.26 1.57
C GLU A 128 -15.31 -16.13 2.37
N THR A 129 -15.80 -16.64 3.51
CA THR A 129 -15.04 -17.60 4.32
C THR A 129 -14.70 -18.85 3.51
N GLY A 130 -13.41 -19.17 3.40
CA GLY A 130 -12.92 -20.34 2.67
C GLY A 130 -12.46 -20.05 1.24
N ASP A 131 -12.74 -18.88 0.68
CA ASP A 131 -12.19 -18.48 -0.62
C ASP A 131 -10.66 -18.43 -0.57
N ASP A 132 -9.98 -18.88 -1.62
CA ASP A 132 -8.53 -18.74 -1.79
C ASP A 132 -8.22 -17.68 -2.85
N PRO A 133 -7.58 -16.54 -2.51
CA PRO A 133 -7.26 -15.49 -3.47
C PRO A 133 -6.23 -15.92 -4.52
N MET A 134 -5.41 -16.95 -4.27
CA MET A 134 -4.39 -17.42 -5.21
C MET A 134 -4.99 -17.92 -6.54
N PRO A 135 -5.89 -18.92 -6.57
CA PRO A 135 -6.54 -19.34 -7.81
C PRO A 135 -7.40 -18.22 -8.40
N LEU A 136 -8.13 -17.46 -7.59
CA LEU A 136 -8.98 -16.34 -8.04
C LEU A 136 -8.17 -15.28 -8.80
N SER A 137 -6.91 -15.05 -8.40
CA SER A 137 -6.00 -14.12 -9.09
C SER A 137 -5.68 -14.48 -10.52
N LYS A 138 -5.79 -15.77 -10.86
CA LYS A 138 -5.44 -16.31 -12.18
C LYS A 138 -6.64 -16.39 -13.12
N GLU A 139 -7.84 -16.13 -12.63
CA GLU A 139 -9.05 -16.07 -13.47
C GLU A 139 -8.90 -14.95 -14.49
N ARG A 140 -9.14 -15.27 -15.77
CA ARG A 140 -9.15 -14.30 -16.86
C ARG A 140 -10.55 -13.73 -17.01
N PHE A 141 -10.63 -12.41 -17.12
CA PHE A 141 -11.86 -11.70 -17.46
C PHE A 141 -11.65 -11.04 -18.81
N VAL A 142 -12.57 -11.30 -19.73
CA VAL A 142 -12.63 -10.56 -21.00
C VAL A 142 -13.48 -9.34 -20.70
N LEU A 143 -12.88 -8.16 -20.82
CA LEU A 143 -13.65 -6.92 -20.87
C LEU A 143 -14.27 -6.89 -22.27
N GLU A 144 -15.60 -6.95 -22.35
CA GLU A 144 -16.34 -6.71 -23.61
C GLU A 144 -16.19 -5.25 -24.07
#